data_AF-A0A380Z459-F1
#
_entry.id   AF-A0A380Z459-F1
#
_cell.length_a   1.000
_cell.length_b   1.000
_cell.length_c   1.000
_cell.angle_alpha   90.00
_cell.angle_beta   90.00
_cell.angle_gamma   90.00
#
_symmetry.space_group_name_H-M   'P 1'
#
loop_
_entity.id
_entity.type
_entity.pdbx_description
1 polymer ?
#
loop_
_entity_poly.entity_id
_entity_poly.type
_entity_poly.pdbx_seq_one_letter_code
_entity_poly.pdbx_strand_id
1 'polypeptide(L)' 'MRSPYSGIHQIHQMPIFVEGALTYGKFKHLVAQQHYQQNFLATSIESGYRYQK' A
#
# COMPACT_ATOMS: atom_id res chain seq x y z
N MET A 1 -14.82 -27.69 -37.68
CA MET A 1 -13.63 -28.04 -36.87
C MET A 1 -13.27 -26.84 -36.00
N ARG A 2 -13.31 -26.96 -34.66
CA ARG A 2 -12.84 -25.92 -33.73
C ARG A 2 -11.36 -26.15 -33.45
N SER A 3 -10.55 -25.09 -33.51
CA SER A 3 -9.09 -25.15 -33.29
C SER A 3 -8.78 -25.68 -31.87
N PRO A 4 -7.84 -26.62 -31.70
CA PRO A 4 -7.44 -27.16 -30.40
C PRO A 4 -6.72 -26.15 -29.50
N TYR A 5 -6.44 -24.95 -30.00
CA TYR A 5 -5.76 -23.87 -29.27
C TYR A 5 -6.71 -22.89 -28.57
N SER A 6 -8.02 -23.17 -28.53
CA SER A 6 -9.01 -22.31 -27.85
C SER A 6 -8.90 -22.31 -26.30
N GLY A 7 -7.88 -22.94 -25.73
CA GLY A 7 -7.66 -23.08 -24.29
C GLY A 7 -6.37 -22.45 -23.75
N ILE A 8 -5.63 -21.68 -24.56
CA ILE A 8 -4.47 -20.96 -24.05
C ILE A 8 -4.98 -19.75 -23.28
N HIS A 9 -5.20 -19.99 -21.99
CA HIS A 9 -5.36 -19.04 -20.89
C HIS A 9 -5.23 -17.57 -21.31
N GLN A 10 -6.35 -16.84 -21.30
CA GLN A 10 -6.31 -15.38 -21.27
C GLN A 10 -5.35 -14.97 -20.15
N ILE A 11 -4.23 -14.36 -20.52
CA ILE A 11 -3.35 -13.68 -19.57
C ILE A 11 -4.19 -12.55 -19.00
N HIS A 12 -4.79 -12.78 -17.83
CA HIS A 12 -5.49 -11.74 -17.10
C HIS A 12 -4.45 -10.70 -16.70
N GLN A 13 -4.37 -9.62 -17.46
CA GLN A 13 -3.61 -8.44 -17.07
C GLN A 13 -4.30 -7.84 -15.85
N MET A 14 -3.73 -8.10 -14.67
CA MET A 14 -4.25 -7.58 -13.41
C MET A 14 -3.57 -6.24 -13.13
N PRO A 15 -4.33 -5.15 -12.93
CA PRO A 15 -3.74 -3.89 -12.53
C PRO A 15 -3.09 -4.03 -11.15
N ILE A 16 -1.82 -3.65 -11.09
CA ILE A 16 -1.05 -3.52 -9.84
C ILE A 16 -1.17 -2.06 -9.40
N PHE A 17 -1.35 -1.83 -8.11
CA PHE A 17 -1.24 -0.50 -7.51
C PHE A 17 0.02 -0.40 -6.66
N VAL A 18 0.59 0.80 -6.65
CA VAL A 18 1.69 1.19 -5.76
C VAL A 18 1.31 2.54 -5.19
N GLU A 19 1.15 2.62 -3.88
CA GLU A 19 0.78 3.82 -3.16
C GLU A 19 1.85 4.12 -2.11
N GLY A 20 2.10 5.42 -1.90
CA GLY A 20 3.06 5.87 -0.90
C GLY A 20 2.49 7.04 -0.13
N ALA A 21 2.79 7.11 1.16
CA ALA A 21 2.43 8.24 2.00
C ALA A 21 3.65 8.77 2.75
N LEU A 22 3.78 10.09 2.78
CA LEU A 22 4.74 10.81 3.60
C LEU A 22 3.97 11.60 4.65
N THR A 23 4.19 11.28 5.92
CA THR A 23 3.52 11.90 7.06
C THR A 23 4.54 12.63 7.91
N TYR A 24 4.37 13.93 8.07
CA TYR A 24 5.12 14.72 9.05
C TYR A 24 4.19 15.12 10.19
N GLY A 25 4.64 14.95 11.43
CA GLY A 25 3.81 15.18 12.60
C GLY A 25 4.59 15.45 13.87
N LYS A 26 3.84 15.64 14.95
CA LYS A 26 4.38 15.93 16.27
C LYS A 26 3.56 15.24 17.35
N PHE A 27 4.24 14.46 18.19
CA PHE A 27 3.67 13.94 19.42
C PHE A 27 3.95 14.91 20.58
N LYS A 28 2.94 15.11 21.42
CA LYS A 28 3.04 15.84 22.68
C LYS A 28 2.84 14.84 23.81
N HIS A 29 3.85 14.66 24.64
CA HIS A 29 3.82 13.76 25.79
C HIS A 29 3.79 14.57 27.07
N LEU A 30 3.05 14.09 28.07
CA LEU A 30 3.08 14.58 29.44
C LEU A 30 3.47 13.40 30.34
N VAL A 31 4.67 13.43 30.90
CA VAL A 31 5.18 12.37 31.78
C VAL A 31 5.68 13.03 33.06
N ALA A 32 5.15 12.59 34.22
CA ALA A 32 5.53 13.10 35.54
C ALA A 32 5.56 14.66 35.60
N GLN A 33 4.51 15.31 35.10
CA GLN A 33 4.37 16.78 35.03
C GLN A 33 5.38 17.49 34.10
N GLN A 34 6.23 16.77 33.39
CA GLN A 34 7.12 17.30 32.37
C GLN A 34 6.50 17.14 30.98
N HIS A 35 6.53 18.22 30.20
CA HIS A 35 6.05 18.24 28.82
C HIS A 35 7.19 17.94 27.85
N TYR A 36 7.01 16.89 27.03
CA TYR A 36 7.93 16.53 25.97
C TYR A 36 7.26 16.67 24.61
N GLN A 37 8.05 17.04 23.63
CA GLN A 37 7.60 17.22 22.26
C GLN A 37 8.53 16.46 21.33
N GLN A 38 7.98 15.55 20.54
CA GLN A 38 8.73 14.76 19.58
C GLN A 38 8.16 14.98 18.18
N ASN A 39 8.96 15.57 17.30
CA ASN A 39 8.61 15.63 15.88
C ASN A 39 8.95 14.28 15.24
N PHE A 40 8.17 13.87 14.25
CA PHE A 40 8.46 12.65 13.50
C PHE A 40 8.16 12.84 12.01
N LEU A 41 8.89 12.07 11.21
CA LEU A 41 8.66 11.88 9.79
C LEU A 41 8.45 10.38 9.58
N ALA A 42 7.30 10.00 9.05
CA ALA A 42 6.94 8.62 8.76
C ALA A 42 6.67 8.46 7.26
N THR A 43 7.16 7.37 6.70
CA THR A 43 6.91 6.98 5.31
C THR A 43 6.29 5.60 5.27
N SER A 44 5.33 5.41 4.37
CA SER A 44 4.79 4.09 4.04
C SER A 44 4.74 3.90 2.53
N ILE A 45 4.98 2.67 2.10
CA ILE A 45 4.82 2.23 0.72
C ILE A 45 3.98 0.96 0.79
N GLU A 46 2.88 0.93 0.05
CA GLU A 46 2.00 -0.22 -0.11
C GLU A 46 1.92 -0.57 -1.59
N SER A 47 1.95 -1.86 -1.88
CA SER A 47 1.74 -2.35 -3.25
C SER A 47 0.89 -3.61 -3.22
N GLY A 48 0.09 -3.78 -4.26
CA GLY A 48 -0.83 -4.89 -4.33
C GLY A 48 -1.51 -4.99 -5.69
N TYR A 49 -2.37 -5.98 -5.81
CA TYR A 49 -3.22 -6.17 -6.98
C TYR A 49 -4.57 -6.68 -6.52
N ARG A 50 -5.64 -6.34 -7.24
CA ARG A 50 -6.99 -6.78 -6.88
C ARG A 50 -7.40 -7.97 -7.72
N TYR A 51 -7.61 -9.12 -7.07
CA TYR A 51 -8.20 -10.28 -7.73
C TYR A 51 -9.71 -10.11 -7.89
N GLN A 52 -10.16 -9.92 -9.14
CA GLN A 52 -11.56 -9.93 -9.52
C GLN A 52 -11.90 -11.35 -10.00
N LYS A 53 -12.87 -11.99 -9.33
CA LYS A 53 -13.44 -13.29 -9.71
C LYS A 53 -14.61 -13.09 -10.66
#